data_AF-A0A7R9UMH8-F1
#
_entry.id   AF-A0A7R9UMH8-F1
#
_cell.length_a   1.000
_cell.length_b   1.000
_cell.length_c   1.000
_cell.angle_alpha   90.00
_cell.angle_beta   90.00
_cell.angle_gamma   90.00
#
_symmetry.space_group_name_H-M   'P 1'
#
loop_
_entity.id
_entity.type
_entity.pdbx_description
1 polymer ?
#
loop_
_entity_poly.entity_id
_entity_poly.type
_entity_poly.pdbx_seq_one_letter_code
_entity_poly.pdbx_strand_id
1 'polypeptide(L)'
;EKWRMEIVRDVGKKVSVIQNEGLAEHKIRDLNDQINKLLREKYHWEKRIKELGGPDYATSAPKLDDDTSLEVVPGKGGGYRYFGAAKKLPGVRELFVKEPTMRPKRTRAQIAKGLDADYYGYRDDDDGVLVELEAQAEQRLRDEALERWRTEQQATGVDVDGAGAEVGDAVGAVFLAHVPLPSDAEIEKAVLQRRKQELMSRYLTDE
;
A
#
# COMPACT_ATOMS: atom_id res chain seq x y z
N GLU A 1 13.63 36.05 -52.44
CA GLU A 1 12.70 36.63 -51.44
C GLU A 1 11.28 36.86 -51.95
N LYS A 2 11.06 37.51 -53.09
CA LYS A 2 9.71 37.75 -53.66
C LYS A 2 8.85 36.48 -53.75
N TRP A 3 9.40 35.39 -54.28
CA TRP A 3 8.73 34.08 -54.36
C TRP A 3 8.32 33.51 -53.00
N ARG A 4 9.17 33.65 -51.97
CA ARG A 4 8.82 33.25 -50.59
C ARG A 4 7.61 34.04 -50.10
N MET A 5 7.59 35.35 -50.31
CA MET A 5 6.51 36.22 -49.86
C MET A 5 5.19 35.93 -50.58
N GLU A 6 5.24 35.58 -51.87
CA GLU A 6 4.08 35.15 -52.64
C GLU A 6 3.51 33.84 -52.09
N ILE A 7 4.36 32.85 -51.84
CA ILE A 7 3.95 31.59 -51.21
C ILE A 7 3.32 31.83 -49.83
N VAL A 8 3.89 32.70 -49.00
CA VAL A 8 3.34 33.04 -47.69
C VAL A 8 1.95 33.69 -47.82
N ARG A 9 1.75 34.57 -48.81
CA ARG A 9 0.45 35.20 -49.08
C ARG A 9 -0.59 34.17 -49.50
N ASP A 10 -0.21 33.23 -50.37
CA ASP A 10 -1.12 32.20 -50.86
C ASP A 10 -1.45 31.16 -49.78
N VAL A 11 -0.49 30.83 -48.91
CA VAL A 11 -0.77 30.06 -47.68
C VAL A 11 -1.79 30.80 -46.83
N GLY A 12 -1.62 32.10 -46.57
CA GLY A 12 -2.55 32.90 -45.77
C GLY A 12 -3.99 32.88 -46.33
N LYS A 13 -4.15 33.01 -47.64
CA LYS A 13 -5.47 32.91 -48.31
C LYS A 13 -6.10 31.54 -48.11
N LYS A 14 -5.33 30.46 -48.30
CA LYS A 14 -5.85 29.07 -48.16
C LYS A 14 -6.16 28.73 -46.71
N VAL A 15 -5.33 29.17 -45.76
CA VAL A 15 -5.58 28.99 -44.32
C VAL A 15 -6.90 29.65 -43.92
N SER A 16 -7.16 30.88 -44.39
CA SER A 16 -8.43 31.57 -44.13
C SER A 16 -9.65 30.81 -44.67
N VAL A 17 -9.52 30.15 -45.85
CA VAL A 17 -10.60 29.32 -46.39
C VAL A 17 -10.81 28.03 -45.59
N ILE A 18 -9.74 27.38 -45.12
CA ILE A 18 -9.82 26.14 -44.31
C ILE A 18 -10.39 26.38 -42.91
N GLN A 19 -10.28 27.59 -42.37
CA GLN A 19 -10.89 27.92 -41.07
C GLN A 19 -12.42 27.81 -41.09
N ASN A 20 -13.06 27.88 -42.27
CA ASN A 20 -14.50 27.70 -42.41
C ASN A 20 -14.90 26.23 -42.29
N GLU A 21 -15.51 25.85 -41.17
CA GLU A 21 -15.93 24.46 -40.88
C GLU A 21 -17.08 23.95 -41.76
N GLY A 22 -17.82 24.85 -42.41
CA GLY A 22 -18.92 24.50 -43.32
C GLY A 22 -18.48 24.03 -44.72
N LEU A 23 -17.17 23.92 -44.96
CA LEU A 23 -16.63 23.44 -46.23
C LEU A 23 -16.73 21.91 -46.31
N ALA A 24 -17.00 21.37 -47.50
CA ALA A 24 -17.04 19.93 -47.67
C ALA A 24 -15.68 19.28 -47.35
N GLU A 25 -15.71 18.14 -46.67
CA GLU A 25 -14.51 17.46 -46.15
C GLU A 25 -13.42 17.20 -47.21
N HIS A 26 -13.80 16.76 -48.42
CA HIS A 26 -12.85 16.56 -49.52
C HIS A 26 -12.10 17.85 -49.89
N LYS A 27 -12.81 18.98 -49.92
CA LYS A 27 -12.24 20.29 -50.22
C LYS A 27 -11.30 20.74 -49.10
N ILE A 28 -11.61 20.42 -47.85
CA ILE A 28 -10.72 20.67 -46.71
C ILE A 28 -9.42 19.87 -46.86
N ARG A 29 -9.50 18.58 -47.26
CA ARG A 29 -8.32 17.74 -47.52
C ARG A 29 -7.45 18.32 -48.65
N ASP A 30 -8.05 18.66 -49.79
CA ASP A 30 -7.33 19.22 -50.93
C ASP A 30 -6.63 20.54 -50.57
N LEU A 31 -7.32 21.43 -49.84
CA LEU A 31 -6.73 22.68 -49.39
C LEU A 31 -5.57 22.43 -48.40
N ASN A 32 -5.69 21.44 -47.52
CA ASN A 32 -4.65 21.07 -46.58
C ASN A 32 -3.40 20.53 -47.30
N ASP A 33 -3.58 19.68 -48.31
CA ASP A 33 -2.49 19.19 -49.16
C ASP A 33 -1.79 20.31 -49.93
N GLN A 34 -2.58 21.24 -50.46
CA GLN A 34 -2.07 22.40 -51.16
C GLN A 34 -1.26 23.33 -50.23
N ILE A 35 -1.70 23.55 -48.99
CA ILE A 35 -0.93 24.32 -48.01
C ILE A 35 0.37 23.59 -47.65
N ASN A 36 0.32 22.29 -47.41
CA ASN A 36 1.52 21.51 -47.12
C ASN A 36 2.52 21.52 -48.28
N LYS A 37 2.04 21.49 -49.53
CA LYS A 37 2.88 21.66 -50.72
C LYS A 37 3.56 23.03 -50.74
N LEU A 38 2.79 24.10 -50.54
CA LEU A 38 3.31 25.47 -50.46
C LEU A 38 4.34 25.64 -49.33
N LEU A 39 4.14 25.02 -48.17
CA LEU A 39 5.11 25.09 -47.06
C LEU A 39 6.41 24.35 -47.36
N ARG A 40 6.38 23.24 -48.12
CA ARG A 40 7.60 22.58 -48.61
C ARG A 40 8.35 23.46 -49.59
N GLU A 41 7.64 24.08 -50.53
CA GLU A 41 8.22 25.04 -51.48
C GLU A 41 8.81 26.25 -50.74
N LYS A 42 8.10 26.80 -49.75
CA LYS A 42 8.61 27.87 -48.87
C LYS A 42 9.92 27.45 -48.22
N TYR A 43 10.01 26.24 -47.66
CA TYR A 43 11.24 25.73 -47.05
C TYR A 43 12.40 25.65 -48.05
N HIS A 44 12.15 25.16 -49.27
CA HIS A 44 13.17 25.14 -50.33
C HIS A 44 13.65 26.54 -50.71
N TRP A 45 12.73 27.50 -50.82
CA TRP A 45 13.08 28.90 -51.08
C TRP A 45 13.84 29.53 -49.92
N GLU A 46 13.47 29.28 -48.68
CA GLU A 46 14.18 29.78 -47.49
C GLU A 46 15.60 29.21 -47.41
N LYS A 47 15.76 27.90 -47.67
CA LYS A 47 17.08 27.26 -47.75
C LYS A 47 17.92 27.89 -48.87
N ARG A 48 17.32 28.13 -50.05
CA ARG A 48 18.03 28.74 -51.18
C ARG A 48 18.45 30.18 -50.88
N ILE A 49 17.61 30.97 -50.20
CA ILE A 49 17.96 32.33 -49.79
C ILE A 49 19.14 32.31 -48.82
N LYS A 50 19.15 31.39 -47.86
CA LYS A 50 20.27 31.18 -46.94
C LYS A 50 21.56 30.79 -47.68
N GLU A 51 21.50 29.86 -48.63
CA GLU A 51 22.65 29.46 -49.46
C GLU A 51 23.23 30.62 -50.28
N LEU A 52 22.39 31.57 -50.69
CA LEU A 52 22.80 32.78 -51.42
C LEU A 52 23.32 33.89 -50.48
N GLY A 53 23.51 33.62 -49.18
CA GLY A 53 23.98 34.58 -48.20
C GLY A 53 22.90 35.57 -47.70
N GLY A 54 21.63 35.26 -47.94
CA GLY A 54 20.50 36.06 -47.44
C GLY A 54 20.10 35.72 -45.99
N PRO A 55 19.07 36.39 -45.45
CA PRO A 55 18.62 36.20 -44.08
C PRO A 55 18.11 34.79 -43.76
N ASP A 56 18.37 34.33 -42.53
CA ASP A 56 17.90 33.05 -42.01
C ASP A 56 16.42 33.12 -41.58
N TYR A 57 15.53 32.93 -42.55
CA TYR A 57 14.08 32.94 -42.33
C TYR A 57 13.56 31.74 -41.51
N ALA A 58 14.27 30.62 -41.48
CA ALA A 58 13.87 29.44 -40.71
C ALA A 58 13.95 29.67 -39.19
N THR A 59 14.93 30.46 -38.75
CA THR A 59 15.17 30.77 -37.33
C THR A 59 14.36 31.98 -36.87
N SER A 60 14.14 32.94 -37.76
CA SER A 60 13.41 34.18 -37.48
C SER A 60 11.88 34.07 -37.68
N ALA A 61 11.39 32.99 -38.27
CA ALA A 61 9.96 32.75 -38.38
C ALA A 61 9.34 32.61 -36.97
N PRO A 62 8.22 33.29 -36.67
CA PRO A 62 7.45 33.01 -35.47
C PRO A 62 7.11 31.52 -35.47
N LYS A 63 7.34 30.84 -34.34
CA LYS A 63 6.83 29.48 -34.16
C LYS A 63 5.32 29.60 -34.33
N LEU A 64 4.78 28.94 -35.36
CA LEU A 64 3.35 28.97 -35.62
C LEU A 64 2.66 28.37 -34.38
N ASP A 65 1.78 29.12 -33.76
CA ASP A 65 1.13 28.72 -32.51
C ASP A 65 0.36 27.40 -32.74
N ASP A 66 0.51 26.47 -31.80
CA ASP A 66 -0.06 25.10 -31.82
C ASP A 66 -1.58 25.11 -32.07
N ASP A 67 -2.24 26.21 -31.72
CA ASP A 67 -3.67 26.42 -31.91
C ASP A 67 -4.07 26.48 -33.40
N THR A 68 -3.20 27.02 -34.26
CA THR A 68 -3.50 27.20 -35.70
C THR A 68 -3.12 25.98 -36.54
N SER A 69 -2.09 25.24 -36.14
CA SER A 69 -1.52 24.13 -36.91
C SER A 69 -1.01 23.03 -35.98
N LEU A 70 -1.53 21.82 -36.13
CA LEU A 70 -1.02 20.64 -35.40
C LEU A 70 -0.15 19.81 -36.33
N GLU A 71 1.04 19.43 -35.87
CA GLU A 71 1.95 18.56 -36.61
C GLU A 71 1.67 17.08 -36.27
N VAL A 72 1.57 16.22 -37.28
CA VAL A 72 1.31 14.77 -37.11
C VAL A 72 2.48 14.04 -36.45
N VAL A 73 3.70 14.52 -36.64
CA VAL A 73 4.92 13.86 -36.13
C VAL A 73 5.71 14.85 -35.26
N PRO A 74 5.61 14.73 -33.93
CA PRO A 74 6.46 15.49 -33.03
C PRO A 74 7.93 15.09 -33.24
N GLY A 75 8.81 16.06 -33.46
CA GLY A 75 10.27 15.85 -33.34
C GLY A 75 11.06 15.51 -34.61
N LYS A 76 10.43 15.42 -35.80
CA LYS A 76 11.16 15.33 -37.08
C LYS A 76 10.71 16.45 -38.01
N GLY A 77 11.57 17.45 -38.17
CA GLY A 77 11.29 18.69 -38.88
C GLY A 77 10.61 18.48 -40.23
N GLY A 78 9.46 19.10 -40.41
CA GLY A 78 8.73 19.14 -41.68
C GLY A 78 7.67 18.06 -41.87
N GLY A 79 7.06 17.56 -40.79
CA GLY A 79 5.90 16.66 -40.88
C GLY A 79 4.69 17.29 -41.59
N TYR A 80 3.80 16.44 -42.08
CA TYR A 80 2.51 16.87 -42.62
C TYR A 80 1.70 17.58 -41.51
N ARG A 81 1.11 18.73 -41.84
CA ARG A 81 0.37 19.57 -40.89
C ARG A 81 -1.10 19.63 -41.23
N TYR A 82 -1.94 19.69 -40.21
CA TYR A 82 -3.37 19.94 -40.37
C TYR A 82 -3.73 21.33 -39.84
N PHE A 83 -4.34 22.14 -40.71
CA PHE A 83 -4.73 23.54 -40.43
C PHE A 83 -6.24 23.63 -40.14
N GLY A 84 -6.65 24.47 -39.19
CA GLY A 84 -8.06 24.82 -38.96
C GLY A 84 -9.03 23.62 -38.94
N ALA A 85 -10.07 23.64 -39.79
CA ALA A 85 -11.07 22.58 -39.86
C ALA A 85 -10.50 21.21 -40.28
N ALA A 86 -9.32 21.16 -40.92
CA ALA A 86 -8.67 19.90 -41.28
C ALA A 86 -8.29 19.04 -40.06
N LYS A 87 -8.11 19.66 -38.88
CA LYS A 87 -7.88 18.95 -37.61
C LYS A 87 -9.11 18.16 -37.14
N LYS A 88 -10.31 18.58 -37.53
CA LYS A 88 -11.58 17.99 -37.11
C LYS A 88 -12.04 16.83 -38.02
N LEU A 89 -11.29 16.54 -39.08
CA LEU A 89 -11.64 15.47 -40.00
C LEU A 89 -11.67 14.09 -39.30
N PRO A 90 -12.64 13.23 -39.63
CA PRO A 90 -12.64 11.82 -39.22
C PRO A 90 -11.27 11.14 -39.48
N GLY A 91 -10.80 10.34 -38.53
CA GLY A 91 -9.46 9.71 -38.56
C GLY A 91 -8.30 10.62 -38.17
N VAL A 92 -8.26 11.87 -38.67
CA VAL A 92 -7.24 12.86 -38.27
C VAL A 92 -7.44 13.29 -36.83
N ARG A 93 -8.70 13.56 -36.46
CA ARG A 93 -9.09 13.93 -35.11
C ARG A 93 -8.63 12.91 -34.08
N GLU A 94 -8.76 11.62 -34.37
CA GLU A 94 -8.40 10.52 -33.47
C GLU A 94 -6.90 10.47 -33.18
N LEU A 95 -6.06 10.76 -34.19
CA LEU A 95 -4.60 10.84 -34.02
C LEU A 95 -4.18 11.96 -33.05
N PHE A 96 -5.04 12.97 -32.86
CA PHE A 96 -4.76 14.13 -32.02
C PHE A 96 -5.54 14.18 -30.71
N VAL A 97 -6.49 13.25 -30.49
CA VAL A 97 -7.08 13.07 -29.16
C VAL A 97 -5.99 12.48 -28.28
N LYS A 98 -5.25 13.36 -27.60
CA LYS A 98 -4.30 12.95 -26.58
C LYS A 98 -5.07 12.13 -25.55
N GLU A 99 -4.72 10.85 -25.41
CA GLU A 99 -5.28 10.05 -24.34
C GLU A 99 -5.15 10.84 -23.03
N PRO A 100 -6.23 10.97 -22.24
CA PRO A 100 -6.15 11.66 -20.98
C PRO A 100 -5.04 10.99 -20.19
N THR A 101 -4.00 11.74 -19.85
CA THR A 101 -2.84 11.20 -19.14
C THR A 101 -3.38 10.52 -17.90
N MET A 102 -3.24 9.19 -17.80
CA MET A 102 -3.65 8.47 -16.61
C MET A 102 -3.02 9.17 -15.43
N ARG A 103 -3.83 9.50 -14.41
CA ARG A 103 -3.32 10.15 -13.20
C ARG A 103 -2.10 9.35 -12.73
N PRO A 104 -0.95 9.99 -12.49
CA PRO A 104 0.25 9.26 -12.11
C PRO A 104 -0.07 8.42 -10.89
N LYS A 105 0.19 7.11 -10.97
CA LYS A 105 0.01 6.21 -9.81
C LYS A 105 0.93 6.70 -8.70
N ARG A 106 0.45 6.66 -7.45
CA ARG A 106 1.27 7.05 -6.29
C ARG A 106 2.54 6.18 -6.30
N THR A 107 3.70 6.83 -6.24
CA THR A 107 4.97 6.11 -6.16
C THR A 107 5.10 5.46 -4.79
N ARG A 108 5.90 4.40 -4.67
CA ARG A 108 6.17 3.74 -3.38
C ARG A 108 6.65 4.73 -2.30
N ALA A 109 7.43 5.74 -2.67
CA ALA A 109 7.84 6.81 -1.77
C ALA A 109 6.67 7.68 -1.28
N GLN A 110 5.66 7.94 -2.12
CA GLN A 110 4.45 8.69 -1.74
C GLN A 110 3.46 7.85 -0.92
N ILE A 111 3.52 6.53 -1.05
CA ILE A 111 2.78 5.59 -0.19
C ILE A 111 3.46 5.51 1.17
N ALA A 112 4.79 5.36 1.21
CA ALA A 112 5.62 5.36 2.42
C ALA A 112 5.42 6.61 3.30
N LYS A 113 5.17 7.78 2.68
CA LYS A 113 4.92 9.02 3.42
C LYS A 113 3.57 9.09 4.14
N GLY A 114 2.62 8.24 3.80
CA GLY A 114 1.31 8.17 4.47
C GLY A 114 1.13 6.91 5.31
N LEU A 115 2.23 6.18 5.55
CA LEU A 115 2.26 5.01 6.43
C LEU A 115 2.64 5.52 7.82
N ASP A 116 1.61 5.74 8.65
CA ASP A 116 1.76 6.24 10.02
C ASP A 116 1.94 5.08 11.01
N ALA A 117 2.23 5.40 12.29
CA ALA A 117 2.38 4.41 13.35
C ALA A 117 1.15 3.49 13.49
N ASP A 118 -0.03 4.03 13.18
CA ASP A 118 -1.32 3.33 13.13
C ASP A 118 -1.30 2.17 12.11
N TYR A 119 -0.61 2.31 10.98
CA TYR A 119 -0.47 1.21 10.01
C TYR A 119 0.30 0.00 10.56
N TYR A 120 1.23 0.28 11.48
CA TYR A 120 2.04 -0.75 12.13
C TYR A 120 1.43 -1.24 13.45
N GLY A 121 0.22 -0.77 13.83
CA GLY A 121 -0.49 -1.22 15.02
C GLY A 121 0.12 -0.73 16.35
N TYR A 122 1.02 0.25 16.32
CA TYR A 122 1.69 0.74 17.55
C TYR A 122 0.74 1.41 18.57
N ARG A 123 -0.52 1.63 18.22
CA ARG A 123 -1.55 2.23 19.09
C ARG A 123 -2.71 1.27 19.37
N ASP A 124 -2.66 0.05 18.86
CA ASP A 124 -3.71 -0.95 19.06
C ASP A 124 -3.63 -1.53 20.49
N ASP A 125 -2.49 -1.43 21.17
CA ASP A 125 -2.33 -1.86 22.57
C ASP A 125 -2.84 -0.79 23.58
N ASP A 126 -3.00 0.46 23.14
CA ASP A 126 -3.39 1.60 23.99
C ASP A 126 -4.92 1.81 24.07
N ASP A 127 -5.71 1.02 23.34
CA ASP A 127 -7.16 1.11 23.31
C ASP A 127 -7.85 0.49 24.55
N GLY A 128 -7.08 -0.20 25.40
CA GLY A 128 -7.53 -0.78 26.67
C GLY A 128 -8.29 -2.10 26.53
N VAL A 129 -8.50 -2.60 25.31
CA VAL A 129 -9.24 -3.84 25.05
C VAL A 129 -8.49 -5.06 25.61
N LEU A 130 -7.15 -5.05 25.51
CA LEU A 130 -6.29 -6.10 26.07
C LEU A 130 -6.46 -6.28 27.58
N VAL A 131 -6.59 -5.18 28.33
CA VAL A 131 -6.70 -5.23 29.80
C VAL A 131 -7.94 -6.00 30.26
N GLU A 132 -9.07 -5.80 29.59
CA GLU A 132 -10.31 -6.51 29.93
C GLU A 132 -10.22 -8.01 29.61
N LEU A 133 -9.61 -8.36 28.47
CA LEU A 133 -9.41 -9.75 28.06
C LEU A 133 -8.42 -10.49 28.97
N GLU A 134 -7.34 -9.83 29.36
CA GLU A 134 -6.35 -10.35 30.31
C GLU A 134 -6.97 -10.59 31.68
N ALA A 135 -7.77 -9.65 32.19
CA ALA A 135 -8.45 -9.81 33.47
C ALA A 135 -9.42 -11.02 33.46
N GLN A 136 -10.17 -11.21 32.38
CA GLN A 136 -11.05 -12.38 32.23
C GLN A 136 -10.27 -13.69 32.15
N ALA A 137 -9.15 -13.70 31.41
CA ALA A 137 -8.27 -14.87 31.30
C ALA A 137 -7.61 -15.21 32.65
N GLU A 138 -7.15 -14.19 33.38
CA GLU A 138 -6.56 -14.34 34.71
C GLU A 138 -7.56 -14.92 35.71
N GLN A 139 -8.80 -14.44 35.72
CA GLN A 139 -9.85 -14.99 36.58
C GLN A 139 -10.07 -16.48 36.30
N ARG A 140 -10.19 -16.88 35.02
CA ARG A 140 -10.35 -18.30 34.65
C ARG A 140 -9.18 -19.15 35.12
N LEU A 141 -7.95 -18.68 34.92
CA LEU A 141 -6.74 -19.40 35.38
C LEU A 141 -6.68 -19.52 36.91
N ARG A 142 -7.09 -18.47 37.64
CA ARG A 142 -7.18 -18.49 39.10
C ARG A 142 -8.23 -19.49 39.57
N ASP A 143 -9.41 -19.50 38.95
CA ASP A 143 -10.49 -20.42 39.28
C ASP A 143 -10.06 -21.87 39.03
N GLU A 144 -9.42 -22.16 37.90
CA GLU A 144 -8.86 -23.48 37.61
C GLU A 144 -7.80 -23.90 38.63
N ALA A 145 -6.92 -22.97 39.05
CA ALA A 145 -5.90 -23.24 40.06
C ALA A 145 -6.51 -23.53 41.43
N LEU A 146 -7.56 -22.80 41.81
CA LEU A 146 -8.31 -23.02 43.05
C LEU A 146 -9.01 -24.37 43.04
N GLU A 147 -9.65 -24.74 41.93
CA GLU A 147 -10.30 -26.05 41.78
C GLU A 147 -9.27 -27.18 41.88
N ARG A 148 -8.11 -27.06 41.20
CA ARG A 148 -7.02 -28.04 41.32
C ARG A 148 -6.56 -28.19 42.77
N TRP A 149 -6.29 -27.08 43.47
CA TRP A 149 -5.90 -27.10 44.87
C TRP A 149 -6.98 -27.72 45.78
N ARG A 150 -8.26 -27.41 45.57
CA ARG A 150 -9.37 -28.03 46.31
C ARG A 150 -9.42 -29.54 46.09
N THR A 151 -9.27 -29.99 44.84
CA THR A 151 -9.28 -31.43 44.53
C THR A 151 -8.08 -32.15 45.15
N GLU A 152 -6.91 -31.53 45.18
CA GLU A 152 -5.72 -32.08 45.86
C GLU A 152 -5.94 -32.17 47.38
N GLN A 153 -6.54 -31.15 47.99
CA GLN A 153 -6.85 -31.14 49.43
C GLN A 153 -7.89 -32.22 49.81
N GLN A 154 -8.94 -32.37 48.99
CA GLN A 154 -9.95 -33.43 49.17
C GLN A 154 -9.36 -34.83 48.95
N ALA A 155 -8.49 -35.02 47.95
CA ALA A 155 -7.79 -36.28 47.71
C ALA A 155 -6.81 -36.64 48.84
N THR A 156 -6.25 -35.63 49.51
CA THR A 156 -5.38 -35.79 50.69
C THR A 156 -6.19 -36.08 51.97
N GLY A 157 -7.53 -36.06 51.90
CA GLY A 157 -8.42 -36.52 52.98
C GLY A 157 -8.57 -35.53 54.15
N VAL A 158 -8.37 -34.23 53.92
CA VAL A 158 -8.59 -33.18 54.92
C VAL A 158 -9.92 -32.48 54.63
N ASP A 159 -10.93 -32.69 55.50
CA ASP A 159 -12.19 -31.93 55.44
C ASP A 159 -11.92 -30.46 55.83
N VAL A 160 -11.90 -29.57 54.83
CA VAL A 160 -11.75 -28.11 55.01
C VAL A 160 -13.11 -27.42 54.87
N ASP A 161 -14.16 -27.94 55.50
CA ASP A 161 -15.47 -27.27 55.54
C ASP A 161 -15.62 -26.31 56.74
N GLY A 162 -14.54 -26.06 57.49
CA GLY A 162 -14.56 -25.34 58.77
C GLY A 162 -13.80 -24.03 58.84
N ALA A 163 -13.39 -23.42 57.73
CA ALA A 163 -12.64 -22.16 57.73
C ALA A 163 -13.20 -21.15 56.73
N GLY A 164 -14.41 -20.67 57.01
CA GLY A 164 -14.86 -19.38 56.54
C GLY A 164 -13.95 -18.31 57.14
N ALA A 165 -13.01 -17.80 56.36
CA ALA A 165 -12.14 -16.71 56.77
C ALA A 165 -12.84 -15.38 56.51
N GLU A 166 -13.51 -14.87 57.54
CA GLU A 166 -13.69 -13.44 57.69
C GLU A 166 -12.29 -12.82 57.84
N VAL A 167 -11.90 -11.96 56.90
CA VAL A 167 -10.60 -11.29 56.90
C VAL A 167 -10.62 -10.19 57.96
N GLY A 168 -10.34 -10.58 59.20
CA GLY A 168 -10.05 -9.68 60.31
C GLY A 168 -8.55 -9.53 60.51
N ASP A 169 -8.07 -8.30 60.36
CA ASP A 169 -6.70 -7.86 60.63
C ASP A 169 -6.28 -8.19 62.07
N ALA A 170 -5.40 -9.19 62.24
CA ALA A 170 -4.76 -9.48 63.52
C ALA A 170 -3.37 -10.11 63.30
N VAL A 171 -2.35 -9.30 63.58
CA VAL A 171 -0.94 -9.68 63.67
C VAL A 171 -0.77 -10.79 64.69
N GLY A 172 -0.56 -12.03 64.22
CA GLY A 172 -0.23 -13.17 65.09
C GLY A 172 -0.90 -14.49 64.73
N ALA A 173 -0.95 -14.87 63.46
CA ALA A 173 -1.38 -16.22 63.07
C ALA A 173 -0.19 -17.19 63.22
N VAL A 174 -0.25 -18.09 64.20
CA VAL A 174 0.66 -19.25 64.26
C VAL A 174 0.38 -20.09 63.02
N PHE A 175 1.37 -20.18 62.14
CA PHE A 175 1.29 -20.96 60.89
C PHE A 175 1.25 -22.45 61.25
N LEU A 176 0.06 -23.03 61.44
CA LEU A 176 -0.10 -24.48 61.55
C LEU A 176 -0.01 -25.08 60.14
N ALA A 177 1.21 -25.39 59.70
CA ALA A 177 1.42 -26.24 58.54
C ALA A 177 0.95 -27.65 58.88
N HIS A 178 -0.20 -28.05 58.35
CA HIS A 178 -0.74 -29.40 58.54
C HIS A 178 0.08 -30.39 57.71
N VAL A 179 1.16 -30.91 58.30
CA VAL A 179 1.90 -32.05 57.74
C VAL A 179 1.00 -33.29 57.88
N PRO A 180 0.77 -34.07 56.81
CA PRO A 180 -0.03 -35.29 56.91
C PRO A 180 0.70 -36.30 57.80
N LEU A 181 0.22 -36.44 59.04
CA LEU A 181 0.74 -37.40 60.00
C LEU A 181 0.04 -38.75 59.80
N PRO A 182 0.79 -39.86 59.64
CA PRO A 182 0.21 -41.21 59.56
C PRO A 182 -0.63 -41.55 60.80
N SER A 183 -1.67 -42.36 60.61
CA SER A 183 -2.53 -42.79 61.71
C SER A 183 -1.80 -43.79 62.63
N ASP A 184 -2.17 -43.83 63.91
CA ASP A 184 -1.52 -44.72 64.90
C ASP A 184 -1.50 -46.20 64.46
N ALA A 185 -2.54 -46.67 63.76
CA ALA A 185 -2.63 -48.03 63.23
C ALA A 185 -1.61 -48.31 62.09
N GLU A 186 -1.30 -47.30 61.27
CA GLU A 186 -0.28 -47.40 60.23
C GLU A 186 1.12 -47.44 60.84
N ILE A 187 1.34 -46.65 61.89
CA ILE A 187 2.59 -46.62 62.66
C ILE A 187 2.83 -48.00 63.31
N GLU A 188 1.82 -48.57 63.98
CA GLU A 188 1.93 -49.89 64.59
C GLU A 188 2.29 -50.99 63.58
N LYS A 189 1.62 -51.00 62.41
CA LYS A 189 1.92 -51.97 61.35
C LYS A 189 3.35 -51.81 60.82
N ALA A 190 3.79 -50.57 60.58
CA ALA A 190 5.15 -50.29 60.12
C ALA A 190 6.21 -50.73 61.14
N VAL A 191 5.95 -50.49 62.44
CA VAL A 191 6.84 -50.93 63.53
C VAL A 191 6.89 -52.46 63.63
N LEU A 192 5.75 -53.14 63.51
CA LEU A 192 5.69 -54.61 63.51
C LEU A 192 6.43 -55.21 62.31
N GLN A 193 6.26 -54.63 61.12
CA GLN A 193 6.98 -55.07 59.92
C GLN A 193 8.49 -54.88 60.07
N ARG A 194 8.93 -53.74 60.61
CA ARG A 194 10.34 -53.48 60.88
C ARG A 194 10.92 -54.47 61.89
N ARG A 195 10.23 -54.72 63.01
CA ARG A 195 10.61 -55.75 64.00
C ARG A 195 10.69 -57.13 63.37
N LYS A 196 9.74 -57.49 62.50
CA LYS A 196 9.76 -58.76 61.77
C LYS A 196 10.97 -58.85 60.86
N GLN A 197 11.28 -57.81 60.07
CA GLN A 197 12.45 -57.76 59.20
C GLN A 197 13.76 -57.85 59.98
N GLU A 198 13.87 -57.15 61.11
CA GLU A 198 15.06 -57.20 61.98
C GLU A 198 15.27 -58.59 62.59
N LEU A 199 14.19 -59.28 62.98
CA LEU A 199 14.29 -60.68 63.41
C LEU A 199 14.70 -61.59 62.26
N MET A 200 14.09 -61.43 61.08
CA MET A 200 14.47 -62.21 59.90
C MET A 200 15.95 -61.97 59.55
N SER A 201 16.45 -60.74 59.59
CA SER A 201 17.87 -60.46 59.33
C SER A 201 18.80 -60.99 60.41
N ARG A 202 18.36 -61.10 61.67
CA ARG A 202 19.20 -61.65 62.75
C ARG A 202 19.28 -63.17 62.75
N TYR A 203 18.26 -63.84 62.24
CA TYR A 203 18.14 -65.30 62.31
C TYR A 203 18.27 -66.03 60.97
N LEU A 204 18.21 -65.33 59.82
CA LEU A 204 18.45 -65.93 58.49
C LEU A 204 19.85 -65.65 57.90
N THR A 205 20.72 -64.90 58.57
CA THR A 205 22.09 -64.63 58.08
C THR A 205 23.16 -65.56 58.67
N ASP A 206 22.77 -66.69 59.25
CA ASP A 206 23.69 -67.78 59.66
C ASP A 206 23.49 -69.00 58.73
N GLU A 207 23.96 -68.87 57.49
CA GLU A 207 24.52 -69.94 56.64
C GLU A 207 25.56 -69.32 55.70
#